data_AF-A0AAU2U0Y6-F1
#
_entry.id   AF-A0AAU2U0Y6-F1
#
_cell.length_a   1.000
_cell.length_b   1.000
_cell.length_c   1.000
_cell.angle_alpha   90.00
_cell.angle_beta   90.00
_cell.angle_gamma   90.00
#
_symmetry.space_group_name_H-M   'P 1'
#
loop_
_entity.id
_entity.type
_entity.pdbx_description
1 polymer ?
#
loop_
_entity_poly.entity_id
_entity_poly.type
_entity_poly.pdbx_seq_one_letter_code
_entity_poly.pdbx_strand_id
1 'polypeptide(L)'
;MTWDHLNGTAVADAGGIPEIACDESGSDGENLTGGNTDVFAHASVLLSADSAAGHVQEIRNRIRSPAEEYKANHLLREKHRAVLEWLLSASGPLYGHAHVHLVEKSFFVVDRVADLLLGDPGAAVPLFRHGRRTFTEAEWKQFLVAANQLLWVRHEDASEKPVGHFFRTLEELRQRYPGTAVAETLSRLAEERSRALAYRAGIQDGPFVLTPVLNPLLPSILHTAAHWSAGGRPVRLAHDRQNMLTPERIAWIEGAARVRGIRLAGLRLVVSRLDARVQLADFLAGIARRIASDELGGRGDPALTALLRPYTGAAAVWGDERSWARLGPAAETGGRSAPLNSPV
;
A
#
# COMPACT_ATOMS: atom_id res chain seq x y z
N MET A 1 33.36 -26.05 -5.28
CA MET A 1 32.04 -26.44 -5.82
C MET A 1 31.41 -25.21 -6.41
N THR A 2 31.53 -25.10 -7.73
CA THR A 2 31.00 -24.03 -8.58
C THR A 2 29.50 -24.19 -8.67
N TRP A 3 28.75 -23.22 -8.14
CA TRP A 3 27.31 -23.15 -8.29
C TRP A 3 27.02 -22.47 -9.63
N ASP A 4 26.63 -23.27 -10.62
CA ASP A 4 26.18 -22.75 -11.91
C ASP A 4 24.89 -21.95 -11.72
N HIS A 5 24.89 -20.76 -12.31
CA HIS A 5 23.74 -19.87 -12.44
C HIS A 5 22.62 -20.57 -13.22
N LEU A 6 21.69 -21.21 -12.51
CA LEU A 6 20.41 -21.62 -13.08
C LEU A 6 19.53 -20.37 -13.22
N ASN A 7 19.43 -19.91 -14.46
CA ASN A 7 18.51 -18.89 -14.92
C ASN A 7 17.13 -19.04 -14.26
N GLY A 8 16.68 -17.96 -13.59
CA GLY A 8 15.38 -17.83 -12.96
C GLY A 8 14.23 -17.77 -13.97
N THR A 9 13.97 -18.86 -14.69
CA THR A 9 12.74 -19.00 -15.46
C THR A 9 11.60 -19.31 -14.51
N ALA A 10 10.70 -18.35 -14.34
CA ALA A 10 9.40 -18.58 -13.71
C ALA A 10 8.69 -19.74 -14.42
N VAL A 11 8.67 -20.91 -13.78
CA VAL A 11 7.91 -22.05 -14.31
C VAL A 11 6.45 -21.70 -14.12
N ALA A 12 5.78 -21.44 -15.25
CA ALA A 12 4.34 -21.35 -15.25
C ALA A 12 3.75 -22.66 -14.72
N ASP A 13 2.76 -22.55 -13.84
CA ASP A 13 1.99 -23.71 -13.42
C ASP A 13 1.34 -24.37 -14.66
N ALA A 14 0.85 -25.60 -14.56
CA ALA A 14 0.45 -26.51 -15.67
C ALA A 14 -0.38 -25.94 -16.86
N GLY A 15 -0.86 -24.70 -16.79
CA GLY A 15 -1.48 -23.92 -17.87
C GLY A 15 -0.71 -22.68 -18.40
N GLY A 16 0.59 -22.52 -18.18
CA GLY A 16 1.40 -21.48 -18.87
C GLY A 16 1.29 -20.04 -18.33
N ILE A 17 0.43 -19.79 -17.35
CA ILE A 17 0.21 -18.47 -16.71
C ILE A 17 1.14 -18.32 -15.49
N PRO A 18 1.92 -17.23 -15.38
CA PRO A 18 2.77 -16.98 -14.21
C PRO A 18 1.91 -16.73 -12.97
N GLU A 19 2.39 -17.24 -11.83
CA GLU A 19 1.79 -17.00 -10.53
C GLU A 19 2.72 -16.14 -9.67
N ILE A 20 2.16 -15.06 -9.12
CA ILE A 20 2.87 -14.08 -8.30
C ILE A 20 2.49 -14.29 -6.84
N ALA A 21 3.47 -14.54 -5.99
CA ALA A 21 3.25 -14.65 -4.56
C ALA A 21 3.22 -13.26 -3.91
N CYS A 22 2.25 -13.00 -3.04
CA CYS A 22 2.03 -11.69 -2.43
C CYS A 22 1.86 -11.78 -0.92
N ASP A 23 2.27 -10.73 -0.23
CA ASP A 23 2.01 -10.49 1.20
C ASP A 23 2.05 -8.99 1.49
N GLU A 24 1.54 -8.59 2.64
CA GLU A 24 1.46 -7.20 3.06
C GLU A 24 2.02 -6.95 4.46
N SER A 25 2.41 -5.70 4.70
CA SER A 25 2.85 -5.23 6.02
C SER A 25 2.21 -3.89 6.34
N GLY A 26 1.93 -3.66 7.63
CA GLY A 26 1.34 -2.41 8.10
C GLY A 26 -0.18 -2.32 7.88
N SER A 27 -0.87 -3.45 7.78
CA SER A 27 -2.34 -3.46 7.75
C SER A 27 -2.91 -3.15 9.13
N ASP A 28 -3.57 -2.01 9.27
CA ASP A 28 -4.33 -1.61 10.47
C ASP A 28 -5.85 -1.61 10.20
N GLY A 29 -6.28 -2.32 9.14
CA GLY A 29 -7.65 -2.26 8.64
C GLY A 29 -7.99 -0.85 8.17
N GLU A 30 -9.01 -0.25 8.80
CA GLU A 30 -9.50 1.10 8.45
C GLU A 30 -8.98 2.20 9.41
N ASN A 31 -8.40 1.82 10.56
CA ASN A 31 -7.85 2.77 11.52
C ASN A 31 -6.43 3.20 11.12
N LEU A 32 -6.36 3.98 10.04
CA LEU A 32 -5.10 4.41 9.43
C LEU A 32 -4.37 5.52 10.19
N THR A 33 -5.04 6.22 11.11
CA THR A 33 -4.46 7.34 11.86
C THR A 33 -4.17 7.02 13.32
N GLY A 34 -4.77 5.97 13.87
CA GLY A 34 -4.54 5.50 15.24
C GLY A 34 -3.72 4.20 15.33
N GLY A 35 -3.30 3.64 14.19
CA GLY A 35 -2.48 2.44 14.13
C GLY A 35 -1.00 2.68 14.48
N ASN A 36 -0.24 1.58 14.58
CA ASN A 36 1.18 1.62 14.95
C ASN A 36 2.11 1.89 13.77
N THR A 37 1.56 1.99 12.56
CA THR A 37 2.33 2.13 11.33
C THR A 37 1.76 3.25 10.48
N ASP A 38 2.64 4.07 9.88
CA ASP A 38 2.34 5.21 9.01
C ASP A 38 2.35 4.83 7.51
N VAL A 39 2.92 3.66 7.20
CA VAL A 39 3.04 3.11 5.85
C VAL A 39 2.40 1.73 5.78
N PHE A 40 1.68 1.47 4.70
CA PHE A 40 1.28 0.15 4.25
C PHE A 40 2.13 -0.27 3.04
N ALA A 41 2.58 -1.51 3.00
CA ALA A 41 3.33 -2.07 1.88
C ALA A 41 2.71 -3.38 1.45
N HIS A 42 2.48 -3.55 0.15
CA HIS A 42 2.09 -4.81 -0.45
C HIS A 42 3.20 -5.25 -1.40
N ALA A 43 3.86 -6.35 -1.06
CA ALA A 43 4.97 -6.89 -1.84
C ALA A 43 4.52 -8.09 -2.66
N SER A 44 5.23 -8.31 -3.76
CA SER A 44 4.94 -9.38 -4.69
C SER A 44 6.23 -9.94 -5.30
N VAL A 45 6.26 -11.25 -5.53
CA VAL A 45 7.44 -11.99 -5.99
C VAL A 45 7.04 -12.96 -7.11
N LEU A 46 7.75 -12.90 -8.23
CA LEU A 46 7.67 -13.81 -9.36
C LEU A 46 8.90 -14.73 -9.38
N LEU A 47 8.80 -15.84 -8.64
CA LEU A 47 9.81 -16.90 -8.61
C LEU A 47 9.12 -18.27 -8.64
N SER A 48 9.82 -19.29 -9.17
CA SER A 48 9.39 -20.69 -8.99
C SER A 48 9.47 -21.09 -7.51
N ALA A 49 8.69 -22.09 -7.10
CA ALA A 49 8.73 -22.62 -5.74
C ALA A 49 10.13 -23.08 -5.31
N ASP A 50 10.85 -23.81 -6.18
CA ASP A 50 12.19 -24.34 -5.88
C ASP A 50 13.23 -23.24 -5.69
N SER A 51 13.27 -22.26 -6.60
CA SER A 51 14.14 -21.09 -6.47
C SER A 51 13.84 -20.31 -5.19
N ALA A 52 12.57 -20.07 -4.88
CA ALA A 52 12.19 -19.36 -3.65
C ALA A 52 12.62 -20.14 -2.40
N ALA A 53 12.44 -21.46 -2.37
CA ALA A 53 12.88 -22.32 -1.27
C ALA A 53 14.41 -22.26 -1.08
N GLY A 54 15.18 -22.32 -2.18
CA GLY A 54 16.64 -22.16 -2.14
C GLY A 54 17.06 -20.80 -1.57
N HIS A 55 16.40 -19.72 -1.97
CA HIS A 55 16.69 -18.38 -1.45
C HIS A 55 16.32 -18.20 0.02
N VAL A 56 15.17 -18.74 0.46
CA VAL A 56 14.81 -18.77 1.88
C VAL A 56 15.85 -19.54 2.69
N GLN A 57 16.32 -20.67 2.19
CA GLN A 57 17.37 -21.44 2.86
C GLN A 57 18.70 -20.66 2.93
N GLU A 58 19.08 -19.97 1.86
CA GLU A 58 20.29 -19.13 1.86
C GLU A 58 20.18 -17.96 2.87
N ILE A 59 19.02 -17.31 2.96
CA ILE A 59 18.76 -16.29 3.98
C ILE A 59 18.94 -16.87 5.38
N ARG A 60 18.39 -18.06 5.65
CA ARG A 60 18.53 -18.76 6.94
C ARG A 60 20.00 -19.09 7.25
N ASN A 61 20.74 -19.60 6.26
CA ASN A 61 22.17 -19.93 6.38
C ASN A 61 23.02 -18.71 6.71
N ARG A 62 22.68 -17.54 6.14
CA ARG A 62 23.40 -16.27 6.40
C ARG A 62 23.07 -15.67 7.76
N ILE A 63 21.80 -15.73 8.17
CA ILE A 63 21.34 -15.17 9.45
C ILE A 63 21.83 -16.01 10.64
N ARG A 64 21.90 -17.35 10.50
CA ARG A 64 22.30 -18.30 11.54
C ARG A 64 21.57 -18.09 12.88
N SER A 65 20.27 -17.78 12.83
CA SER A 65 19.43 -17.61 14.03
C SER A 65 18.70 -18.93 14.37
N PRO A 66 18.46 -19.23 15.65
CA PRO A 66 17.72 -20.42 16.07
C PRO A 66 16.19 -20.30 15.86
N ALA A 67 15.70 -19.24 15.22
CA ALA A 67 14.27 -19.02 15.03
C ALA A 67 13.67 -20.00 14.00
N GLU A 68 12.56 -20.64 14.35
CA GLU A 68 11.81 -21.54 13.45
C GLU A 68 11.00 -20.75 12.41
N GLU A 69 10.53 -19.55 12.77
CA GLU A 69 9.83 -18.62 11.88
C GLU A 69 10.63 -17.32 11.75
N TYR A 70 10.97 -16.98 10.50
CA TYR A 70 11.59 -15.71 10.19
C TYR A 70 10.51 -14.74 9.73
N LYS A 71 10.52 -13.52 10.25
CA LYS A 71 9.77 -12.37 9.75
C LYS A 71 10.73 -11.25 9.41
N ALA A 72 10.28 -10.25 8.67
CA ALA A 72 11.10 -9.08 8.29
C ALA A 72 11.86 -8.44 9.47
N ASN A 73 11.27 -8.41 10.67
CA ASN A 73 11.91 -7.89 11.88
C ASN A 73 13.22 -8.59 12.27
N HIS A 74 13.46 -9.82 11.80
CA HIS A 74 14.74 -10.49 11.98
C HIS A 74 15.81 -9.93 11.03
N LEU A 75 15.47 -9.73 9.75
CA LEU A 75 16.36 -9.15 8.75
C LEU A 75 16.70 -7.69 9.03
N LEU A 76 15.77 -6.95 9.65
CA LEU A 76 15.94 -5.53 9.99
C LEU A 76 16.87 -5.28 11.20
N ARG A 77 17.38 -6.32 11.87
CA ARG A 77 18.34 -6.14 12.97
C ARG A 77 19.71 -5.76 12.42
N GLU A 78 20.40 -4.83 13.07
CA GLU A 78 21.71 -4.32 12.64
C GLU A 78 22.73 -5.42 12.34
N LYS A 79 22.78 -6.47 13.17
CA LYS A 79 23.67 -7.63 12.96
C LYS A 79 23.42 -8.42 11.66
N HIS A 80 22.30 -8.19 10.99
CA HIS A 80 21.92 -8.85 9.73
C HIS A 80 21.91 -7.87 8.54
N ARG A 81 22.47 -6.67 8.73
CA ARG A 81 22.55 -5.61 7.70
C ARG A 81 23.10 -6.11 6.36
N ALA A 82 24.20 -6.85 6.38
CA ALA A 82 24.80 -7.37 5.15
C ALA A 82 23.86 -8.34 4.38
N VAL A 83 23.00 -9.08 5.09
CA VAL A 83 22.01 -9.98 4.48
C VAL A 83 20.87 -9.18 3.86
N LEU A 84 20.41 -8.13 4.57
CA LEU A 84 19.40 -7.20 4.07
C LEU A 84 19.87 -6.47 2.80
N GLU A 85 21.09 -5.96 2.80
CA GLU A 85 21.66 -5.28 1.62
C GLU A 85 21.83 -6.26 0.45
N TRP A 86 22.34 -7.47 0.70
CA TRP A 86 22.44 -8.51 -0.32
C TRP A 86 21.07 -8.86 -0.91
N LEU A 87 20.04 -9.02 -0.07
CA LEU A 87 18.69 -9.39 -0.48
C LEU A 87 18.09 -8.38 -1.49
N LEU A 88 18.35 -7.08 -1.27
CA LEU A 88 17.86 -5.98 -2.11
C LEU A 88 18.84 -5.56 -3.23
N SER A 89 20.06 -6.09 -3.22
CA SER A 89 21.08 -5.73 -4.21
C SER A 89 20.71 -6.21 -5.61
N ALA A 90 21.34 -5.63 -6.64
CA ALA A 90 21.21 -6.10 -8.02
C ALA A 90 21.69 -7.55 -8.23
N SER A 91 22.55 -8.05 -7.35
CA SER A 91 22.99 -9.46 -7.29
C SER A 91 22.11 -10.33 -6.37
N GLY A 92 21.11 -9.73 -5.73
CA GLY A 92 20.20 -10.38 -4.80
C GLY A 92 19.09 -11.16 -5.51
N PRO A 93 18.41 -12.07 -4.80
CA PRO A 93 17.45 -12.98 -5.40
C PRO A 93 16.13 -12.31 -5.83
N LEU A 94 15.84 -11.12 -5.30
CA LEU A 94 14.57 -10.43 -5.59
C LEU A 94 14.69 -9.46 -6.77
N TYR A 95 15.90 -9.02 -7.12
CA TYR A 95 16.09 -7.99 -8.12
C TYR A 95 15.53 -8.42 -9.49
N GLY A 96 14.65 -7.61 -10.07
CA GLY A 96 13.94 -7.93 -11.32
C GLY A 96 12.82 -8.97 -11.17
N HIS A 97 12.64 -9.56 -9.99
CA HIS A 97 11.66 -10.62 -9.71
C HIS A 97 10.65 -10.22 -8.63
N ALA A 98 10.70 -8.98 -8.13
CA ALA A 98 9.82 -8.53 -7.08
C ALA A 98 9.38 -7.07 -7.26
N HIS A 99 8.23 -6.75 -6.68
CA HIS A 99 7.62 -5.43 -6.75
C HIS A 99 6.91 -5.08 -5.44
N VAL A 100 6.96 -3.81 -5.06
CA VAL A 100 6.28 -3.27 -3.87
C VAL A 100 5.39 -2.09 -4.24
N HIS A 101 4.12 -2.20 -3.87
CA HIS A 101 3.19 -1.08 -3.82
C HIS A 101 3.20 -0.47 -2.42
N LEU A 102 3.54 0.83 -2.34
CA LEU A 102 3.62 1.59 -1.09
C LEU A 102 2.42 2.54 -0.95
N VAL A 103 1.92 2.67 0.27
CA VAL A 103 0.84 3.60 0.63
C VAL A 103 1.21 4.37 1.89
N GLU A 104 1.34 5.68 1.78
CA GLU A 104 1.39 6.61 2.92
C GLU A 104 -0.03 6.77 3.48
N LYS A 105 -0.25 6.34 4.72
CA LYS A 105 -1.60 6.23 5.28
C LYS A 105 -2.28 7.58 5.50
N SER A 106 -1.54 8.56 5.99
CA SER A 106 -2.04 9.91 6.19
C SER A 106 -2.52 10.50 4.86
N PHE A 107 -1.75 10.32 3.79
CA PHE A 107 -2.13 10.73 2.45
C PHE A 107 -3.31 9.92 1.92
N PHE A 108 -3.34 8.61 2.12
CA PHE A 108 -4.46 7.76 1.69
C PHE A 108 -5.80 8.19 2.31
N VAL A 109 -5.82 8.62 3.57
CA VAL A 109 -7.02 9.19 4.19
C VAL A 109 -7.48 10.45 3.45
N VAL A 110 -6.56 11.35 3.13
CA VAL A 110 -6.87 12.59 2.40
C VAL A 110 -7.31 12.32 0.96
N ASP A 111 -6.67 11.38 0.29
CA ASP A 111 -7.02 10.89 -1.04
C ASP A 111 -8.45 10.34 -1.08
N ARG A 112 -8.83 9.54 -0.07
CA ARG A 112 -10.20 9.02 0.06
C ARG A 112 -11.23 10.08 0.42
N VAL A 113 -10.89 11.08 1.22
CA VAL A 113 -11.78 12.22 1.51
C VAL A 113 -12.01 13.06 0.25
N ALA A 114 -10.95 13.40 -0.48
CA ALA A 114 -11.05 14.19 -1.70
C ALA A 114 -11.87 13.48 -2.78
N ASP A 115 -11.61 12.19 -3.00
CA ASP A 115 -12.37 11.37 -3.93
C ASP A 115 -13.85 11.24 -3.51
N LEU A 116 -14.11 10.86 -2.26
CA LEU A 116 -15.48 10.62 -1.79
C LEU A 116 -16.31 11.90 -1.72
N LEU A 117 -15.78 13.01 -1.20
CA LEU A 117 -16.56 14.22 -0.96
C LEU A 117 -16.52 15.18 -2.15
N LEU A 118 -15.38 15.34 -2.82
CA LEU A 118 -15.25 16.29 -3.92
C LEU A 118 -15.46 15.64 -5.29
N GLY A 119 -15.36 14.31 -5.41
CA GLY A 119 -15.31 13.64 -6.71
C GLY A 119 -14.08 14.04 -7.54
N ASP A 120 -13.04 14.55 -6.87
CA ASP A 120 -11.85 15.14 -7.47
C ASP A 120 -10.60 14.59 -6.77
N PRO A 121 -10.07 13.44 -7.25
CA PRO A 121 -8.82 12.88 -6.73
C PRO A 121 -7.63 13.86 -6.86
N GLY A 122 -7.70 14.81 -7.80
CA GLY A 122 -6.67 15.84 -7.98
C GLY A 122 -6.54 16.81 -6.81
N ALA A 123 -7.60 16.96 -6.00
CA ALA A 123 -7.60 17.83 -4.82
C ALA A 123 -6.79 17.26 -3.63
N ALA A 124 -6.51 15.95 -3.61
CA ALA A 124 -5.84 15.29 -2.50
C ALA A 124 -4.41 15.81 -2.27
N VAL A 125 -3.63 15.92 -3.35
CA VAL A 125 -2.22 16.34 -3.28
C VAL A 125 -2.07 17.79 -2.79
N PRO A 126 -2.78 18.79 -3.35
CA PRO A 126 -2.78 20.14 -2.83
C PRO A 126 -3.26 20.22 -1.38
N LEU A 127 -4.36 19.56 -1.02
CA LEU A 127 -4.89 19.55 0.35
C LEU A 127 -3.85 19.01 1.34
N PHE A 128 -3.24 17.88 1.01
CA PHE A 128 -2.24 17.25 1.85
C PHE A 128 -1.00 18.13 2.05
N ARG A 129 -0.43 18.65 0.95
CA ARG A 129 0.81 19.43 0.98
C ARG A 129 0.61 20.80 1.61
N HIS A 130 -0.45 21.51 1.25
CA HIS A 130 -0.74 22.83 1.81
C HIS A 130 -1.21 22.72 3.26
N GLY A 131 -2.03 21.71 3.61
CA GLY A 131 -2.45 21.45 4.99
C GLY A 131 -1.25 21.22 5.90
N ARG A 132 -0.32 20.32 5.53
CA ARG A 132 0.91 20.05 6.30
C ARG A 132 1.86 21.24 6.43
N ARG A 133 1.84 22.19 5.49
CA ARG A 133 2.68 23.40 5.54
C ARG A 133 2.02 24.55 6.31
N THR A 134 0.70 24.54 6.42
CA THR A 134 -0.09 25.66 6.97
C THR A 134 -0.51 25.41 8.42
N PHE A 135 -0.97 24.20 8.73
CA PHE A 135 -1.49 23.88 10.06
C PHE A 135 -0.36 23.50 11.02
N THR A 136 -0.62 23.65 12.31
CA THR A 136 0.22 23.01 13.34
C THR A 136 0.13 21.49 13.24
N GLU A 137 1.12 20.77 13.78
CA GLU A 137 1.11 19.30 13.80
C GLU A 137 -0.14 18.74 14.50
N ALA A 138 -0.57 19.37 15.60
CA ALA A 138 -1.75 18.96 16.35
C ALA A 138 -3.04 19.11 15.54
N GLU A 139 -3.19 20.23 14.83
CA GLU A 139 -4.35 20.50 13.96
C GLU A 139 -4.39 19.56 12.76
N TRP A 140 -3.23 19.31 12.14
CA TRP A 140 -3.12 18.35 11.05
C TRP A 140 -3.52 16.94 11.50
N LYS A 141 -3.04 16.52 12.67
CA LYS A 141 -3.43 15.25 13.28
C LYS A 141 -4.93 15.20 13.57
N GLN A 142 -5.50 16.27 14.12
CA GLN A 142 -6.94 16.34 14.41
C GLN A 142 -7.78 16.22 13.14
N PHE A 143 -7.38 16.92 12.06
CA PHE A 143 -8.01 16.80 10.75
C PHE A 143 -8.00 15.35 10.24
N LEU A 144 -6.83 14.70 10.27
CA LEU A 144 -6.69 13.31 9.83
C LEU A 144 -7.54 12.36 10.67
N VAL A 145 -7.58 12.53 11.99
CA VAL A 145 -8.41 11.71 12.88
C VAL A 145 -9.90 11.90 12.54
N ALA A 146 -10.37 13.14 12.38
CA ALA A 146 -11.76 13.40 12.05
C ALA A 146 -12.14 12.86 10.66
N ALA A 147 -11.24 12.97 9.68
CA ALA A 147 -11.38 12.38 8.35
C ALA A 147 -11.43 10.85 8.38
N ASN A 148 -10.54 10.22 9.15
CA ASN A 148 -10.52 8.78 9.31
C ASN A 148 -11.82 8.27 9.95
N GLN A 149 -12.26 8.90 11.04
CA GLN A 149 -13.51 8.55 11.74
C GLN A 149 -14.75 8.71 10.85
N LEU A 150 -14.79 9.74 9.99
CA LEU A 150 -15.86 9.92 9.02
C LEU A 150 -15.93 8.70 8.07
N LEU A 151 -14.80 8.29 7.53
CA LEU A 151 -14.73 7.26 6.50
C LEU A 151 -14.74 5.83 7.04
N TRP A 152 -14.41 5.61 8.32
CA TRP A 152 -14.32 4.28 8.92
C TRP A 152 -15.69 3.62 9.07
N VAL A 153 -15.89 2.52 8.33
CA VAL A 153 -17.15 1.74 8.24
C VAL A 153 -17.56 1.17 9.60
N ARG A 154 -16.62 0.57 10.33
CA ARG A 154 -16.87 -0.08 11.63
C ARG A 154 -16.60 0.83 12.83
N HIS A 155 -16.60 2.15 12.65
CA HIS A 155 -16.44 3.06 13.77
C HIS A 155 -17.55 2.81 14.80
N GLU A 156 -17.18 2.57 16.06
CA GLU A 156 -18.09 2.13 17.15
C GLU A 156 -19.29 3.08 17.34
N ASP A 157 -19.14 4.34 16.94
CA ASP A 157 -20.21 5.32 16.92
C ASP A 157 -20.92 5.35 15.55
N ALA A 158 -22.03 4.61 15.45
CA ALA A 158 -22.91 4.58 14.27
C ALA A 158 -23.78 5.84 14.12
N SER A 159 -23.69 6.82 15.04
CA SER A 159 -24.46 8.07 14.97
C SER A 159 -23.87 9.10 13.99
N GLU A 160 -24.54 10.24 13.78
CA GLU A 160 -24.04 11.36 12.97
C GLU A 160 -22.79 12.06 13.55
N LYS A 161 -22.31 11.65 14.73
CA LYS A 161 -21.19 12.30 15.41
C LYS A 161 -19.89 12.37 14.59
N PRO A 162 -19.46 11.37 13.79
CA PRO A 162 -18.27 11.48 12.95
C PRO A 162 -18.41 12.59 11.90
N VAL A 163 -19.60 12.76 11.30
CA VAL A 163 -19.89 13.88 10.39
C VAL A 163 -19.84 15.20 11.16
N GLY A 164 -20.53 15.28 12.31
CA GLY A 164 -20.48 16.47 13.15
C GLY A 164 -19.05 16.89 13.52
N HIS A 165 -18.22 15.93 13.91
CA HIS A 165 -16.83 16.16 14.28
C HIS A 165 -16.00 16.68 13.10
N PHE A 166 -16.03 16.01 11.95
CA PHE A 166 -15.28 16.40 10.76
C PHE A 166 -15.60 17.84 10.31
N PHE A 167 -16.88 18.19 10.23
CA PHE A 167 -17.28 19.53 9.77
C PHE A 167 -16.99 20.64 10.80
N ARG A 168 -17.01 20.34 12.11
CA ARG A 168 -16.51 21.29 13.12
C ARG A 168 -15.02 21.55 12.94
N THR A 169 -14.23 20.50 12.73
CA THR A 169 -12.79 20.63 12.46
C THR A 169 -12.51 21.42 11.18
N LEU A 170 -13.28 21.20 10.10
CA LEU A 170 -13.16 22.02 8.88
C LEU A 170 -13.43 23.50 9.15
N GLU A 171 -14.50 23.81 9.89
CA GLU A 171 -14.88 25.19 10.17
C GLU A 171 -13.83 25.91 11.04
N GLU A 172 -13.30 25.24 12.07
CA GLU A 172 -12.21 25.75 12.90
C GLU A 172 -10.96 26.08 12.07
N LEU A 173 -10.55 25.19 11.17
CA LEU A 173 -9.40 25.40 10.29
C LEU A 173 -9.66 26.54 9.30
N ARG A 174 -10.87 26.62 8.73
CA ARG A 174 -11.27 27.66 7.77
C ARG A 174 -11.26 29.05 8.41
N GLN A 175 -11.73 29.17 9.65
CA GLN A 175 -11.72 30.43 10.41
C GLN A 175 -10.29 30.86 10.79
N ARG A 176 -9.42 29.90 11.12
CA ARG A 176 -8.04 30.19 11.56
C ARG A 176 -7.08 30.51 10.42
N TYR A 177 -7.31 29.94 9.24
CA TYR A 177 -6.40 30.06 8.10
C TYR A 177 -7.05 30.67 6.84
N PRO A 178 -7.73 31.83 6.94
CA PRO A 178 -8.32 32.48 5.77
C PRO A 178 -7.24 32.94 4.79
N GLY A 179 -7.54 32.91 3.48
CA GLY A 179 -6.64 33.38 2.43
C GLY A 179 -5.41 32.51 2.16
N THR A 180 -5.31 31.33 2.78
CA THR A 180 -4.22 30.36 2.53
C THR A 180 -4.53 29.48 1.31
N ALA A 181 -3.51 28.84 0.75
CA ALA A 181 -3.65 27.94 -0.40
C ALA A 181 -4.57 26.73 -0.14
N VAL A 182 -4.80 26.36 1.13
CA VAL A 182 -5.71 25.27 1.51
C VAL A 182 -7.15 25.75 1.75
N ALA A 183 -7.38 27.06 1.90
CA ALA A 183 -8.67 27.63 2.28
C ALA A 183 -9.78 27.37 1.24
N GLU A 184 -9.44 27.37 -0.05
CA GLU A 184 -10.38 27.04 -1.12
C GLU A 184 -10.85 25.58 -1.00
N THR A 185 -9.91 24.65 -0.80
CA THR A 185 -10.25 23.22 -0.63
C THR A 185 -11.04 22.97 0.64
N LEU A 186 -10.72 23.66 1.75
CA LEU A 186 -11.52 23.59 2.98
C LEU A 186 -12.95 24.10 2.77
N SER A 187 -13.13 25.19 2.02
CA SER A 187 -14.45 25.73 1.70
C SER A 187 -15.27 24.75 0.85
N ARG A 188 -14.66 24.17 -0.20
CA ARG A 188 -15.30 23.11 -1.00
C ARG A 188 -15.72 21.92 -0.14
N LEU A 189 -14.86 21.44 0.75
CA LEU A 189 -15.20 20.34 1.65
C LEU A 189 -16.33 20.70 2.62
N ALA A 190 -16.40 21.94 3.10
CA ALA A 190 -17.43 22.40 4.02
C ALA A 190 -18.84 22.40 3.39
N GLU A 191 -18.93 22.51 2.07
CA GLU A 191 -20.20 22.44 1.31
C GLU A 191 -20.72 20.99 1.17
N GLU A 192 -19.87 19.98 1.36
CA GLU A 192 -20.17 18.56 1.08
C GLU A 192 -20.77 17.79 2.27
N ARG A 193 -21.46 18.49 3.18
CA ARG A 193 -22.07 17.86 4.37
C ARG A 193 -23.13 16.83 4.02
N SER A 194 -23.96 17.12 3.01
CA SER A 194 -25.00 16.19 2.54
C SER A 194 -24.39 14.90 1.99
N ARG A 195 -23.29 14.99 1.24
CA ARG A 195 -22.57 13.84 0.69
C ARG A 195 -21.92 12.98 1.77
N ALA A 196 -21.36 13.62 2.81
CA ALA A 196 -20.83 12.91 3.98
C ALA A 196 -21.93 12.17 4.78
N LEU A 197 -23.11 12.78 4.94
CA LEU A 197 -24.27 12.12 5.57
C LEU A 197 -24.77 10.95 4.72
N ALA A 198 -24.91 11.14 3.41
CA ALA A 198 -25.32 10.09 2.48
C ALA A 198 -24.35 8.90 2.51
N TYR A 199 -23.05 9.15 2.53
CA TYR A 199 -22.04 8.11 2.71
C TYR A 199 -22.26 7.33 4.00
N ARG A 200 -22.36 8.01 5.16
CA ARG A 200 -22.55 7.34 6.46
C ARG A 200 -23.84 6.53 6.52
N ALA A 201 -24.94 7.06 5.98
CA ALA A 201 -26.22 6.35 5.91
C ALA A 201 -26.11 5.08 5.03
N GLY A 202 -25.31 5.11 3.97
CA GLY A 202 -25.09 3.99 3.06
C GLY A 202 -24.10 2.93 3.55
N ILE A 203 -23.49 3.06 4.74
CA ILE A 203 -22.48 2.11 5.22
C ILE A 203 -23.07 0.74 5.56
N GLN A 204 -24.24 0.67 6.20
CA GLN A 204 -24.76 -0.60 6.75
C GLN A 204 -25.32 -1.55 5.68
N ASP A 205 -25.89 -1.00 4.61
CA ASP A 205 -26.56 -1.77 3.54
C ASP A 205 -25.93 -1.58 2.14
N GLY A 206 -24.80 -0.86 2.07
CA GLY A 206 -24.18 -0.45 0.81
C GLY A 206 -22.90 -1.22 0.44
N PRO A 207 -22.31 -0.89 -0.74
CA PRO A 207 -21.11 -1.54 -1.26
C PRO A 207 -19.86 -1.37 -0.38
N PHE A 208 -19.90 -0.43 0.57
CA PHE A 208 -18.79 -0.10 1.47
C PHE A 208 -18.53 -1.15 2.55
N VAL A 209 -19.50 -2.02 2.88
CA VAL A 209 -19.26 -3.20 3.73
C VAL A 209 -18.29 -4.15 3.03
N LEU A 210 -18.52 -4.38 1.74
CA LEU A 210 -17.70 -5.24 0.93
C LEU A 210 -16.36 -4.58 0.60
N THR A 211 -16.34 -3.28 0.35
CA THR A 211 -15.12 -2.53 0.00
C THR A 211 -14.95 -1.29 0.85
N PRO A 212 -14.37 -1.43 2.07
CA PRO A 212 -14.14 -0.28 2.93
C PRO A 212 -13.14 0.68 2.28
N VAL A 213 -13.54 1.94 2.15
CA VAL A 213 -12.75 2.96 1.42
C VAL A 213 -11.38 3.22 2.05
N LEU A 214 -11.26 3.00 3.37
CA LEU A 214 -10.00 3.18 4.11
C LEU A 214 -9.12 1.92 4.18
N ASN A 215 -9.46 0.84 3.49
CA ASN A 215 -8.58 -0.33 3.47
C ASN A 215 -7.65 -0.32 2.24
N PRO A 216 -6.32 -0.16 2.42
CA PRO A 216 -5.39 -0.07 1.30
C PRO A 216 -5.11 -1.42 0.62
N LEU A 217 -5.50 -2.55 1.20
CA LEU A 217 -5.16 -3.89 0.68
C LEU A 217 -5.80 -4.15 -0.68
N LEU A 218 -7.12 -3.98 -0.80
CA LEU A 218 -7.87 -4.25 -2.03
C LEU A 218 -7.32 -3.46 -3.23
N PRO A 219 -7.15 -2.13 -3.16
CA PRO A 219 -6.54 -1.39 -4.26
C PRO A 219 -5.09 -1.82 -4.51
N SER A 220 -4.30 -2.15 -3.48
CA SER A 220 -2.91 -2.60 -3.66
C SER A 220 -2.79 -3.92 -4.41
N ILE A 221 -3.74 -4.84 -4.23
CA ILE A 221 -3.83 -6.09 -5.00
C ILE A 221 -4.11 -5.78 -6.48
N LEU A 222 -5.02 -4.84 -6.77
CA LEU A 222 -5.29 -4.40 -8.14
C LEU A 222 -4.07 -3.72 -8.78
N HIS A 223 -3.35 -2.86 -8.04
CA HIS A 223 -2.11 -2.25 -8.50
C HIS A 223 -1.04 -3.30 -8.82
N THR A 224 -0.91 -4.31 -7.96
CA THR A 224 0.04 -5.41 -8.16
C THR A 224 -0.33 -6.25 -9.39
N ALA A 225 -1.61 -6.59 -9.55
CA ALA A 225 -2.09 -7.29 -10.73
C ALA A 225 -1.84 -6.47 -12.00
N ALA A 226 -2.08 -5.15 -11.98
CA ALA A 226 -1.83 -4.26 -13.10
C ALA A 226 -0.33 -4.19 -13.46
N HIS A 227 0.55 -4.14 -12.46
CA HIS A 227 2.00 -4.15 -12.67
C HIS A 227 2.45 -5.42 -13.41
N TRP A 228 2.09 -6.60 -12.89
CA TRP A 228 2.55 -7.86 -13.46
C TRP A 228 1.85 -8.26 -14.76
N SER A 229 0.65 -7.73 -15.01
CA SER A 229 -0.07 -7.91 -16.28
C SER A 229 0.20 -6.83 -17.32
N ALA A 230 1.10 -5.89 -17.03
CA ALA A 230 1.57 -4.90 -18.00
C ALA A 230 2.06 -5.61 -19.28
N GLY A 231 1.76 -5.01 -20.45
CA GLY A 231 2.00 -5.68 -21.73
C GLY A 231 0.96 -6.74 -22.11
N GLY A 232 -0.14 -6.86 -21.36
CA GLY A 232 -1.29 -7.70 -21.70
C GLY A 232 -1.14 -9.18 -21.35
N ARG A 233 -0.09 -9.54 -20.61
CA ARG A 233 0.14 -10.92 -20.16
C ARG A 233 -0.82 -11.25 -19.00
N PRO A 234 -1.57 -12.36 -19.06
CA PRO A 234 -2.37 -12.78 -17.93
C PRO A 234 -1.49 -13.25 -16.76
N VAL A 235 -1.92 -12.99 -15.53
CA VAL A 235 -1.23 -13.39 -14.30
C VAL A 235 -2.20 -13.97 -13.27
N ARG A 236 -1.72 -14.85 -12.40
CA ARG A 236 -2.44 -15.26 -11.18
C ARG A 236 -1.74 -14.69 -9.95
N LEU A 237 -2.50 -14.39 -8.91
CA LEU A 237 -1.97 -13.99 -7.61
C LEU A 237 -2.20 -15.10 -6.58
N ALA A 238 -1.15 -15.44 -5.83
CA ALA A 238 -1.20 -16.28 -4.64
C ALA A 238 -0.85 -15.39 -3.44
N HIS A 239 -1.83 -15.05 -2.61
CA HIS A 239 -1.66 -14.11 -1.52
C HIS A 239 -1.66 -14.82 -0.17
N ASP A 240 -0.88 -14.37 0.81
CA ASP A 240 -0.98 -14.93 2.17
C ASP A 240 -2.40 -14.79 2.72
N ARG A 241 -2.76 -15.65 3.68
CA ARG A 241 -4.07 -15.58 4.30
C ARG A 241 -4.25 -14.28 5.07
N GLN A 242 -5.15 -13.46 4.57
CA GLN A 242 -5.62 -12.27 5.25
C GLN A 242 -7.13 -12.39 5.51
N ASN A 243 -7.54 -12.16 6.76
CA ASN A 243 -8.94 -12.22 7.21
C ASN A 243 -9.87 -11.31 6.40
N MET A 244 -9.32 -10.24 5.82
CA MET A 244 -10.08 -9.33 4.97
C MET A 244 -10.42 -9.90 3.59
N LEU A 245 -9.67 -10.89 3.08
CA LEU A 245 -9.87 -11.45 1.74
C LEU A 245 -10.90 -12.60 1.76
N THR A 246 -12.16 -12.25 2.03
CA THR A 246 -13.28 -13.20 1.93
C THR A 246 -13.54 -13.57 0.47
N PRO A 247 -14.23 -14.70 0.19
CA PRO A 247 -14.58 -15.08 -1.18
C PRO A 247 -15.31 -13.98 -1.96
N GLU A 248 -16.19 -13.23 -1.32
CA GLU A 248 -16.94 -12.13 -1.93
C GLU A 248 -16.02 -10.97 -2.34
N ARG A 249 -14.99 -10.68 -1.53
CA ARG A 249 -14.00 -9.63 -1.85
C ARG A 249 -13.02 -10.08 -2.92
N ILE A 250 -12.65 -11.35 -2.94
CA ILE A 250 -11.86 -11.93 -4.03
C ILE A 250 -12.64 -11.81 -5.34
N ALA A 251 -13.93 -12.18 -5.35
CA ALA A 251 -14.79 -12.01 -6.53
C ALA A 251 -14.92 -10.54 -6.95
N TRP A 252 -15.02 -9.62 -5.99
CA TRP A 252 -15.00 -8.19 -6.28
C TRP A 252 -13.67 -7.74 -6.92
N ILE A 253 -12.52 -8.18 -6.41
CA ILE A 253 -11.20 -7.85 -6.96
C ILE A 253 -11.11 -8.33 -8.42
N GLU A 254 -11.53 -9.57 -8.70
CA GLU A 254 -11.52 -10.13 -10.05
C GLU A 254 -12.48 -9.39 -11.01
N GLY A 255 -13.66 -9.02 -10.52
CA GLY A 255 -14.61 -8.19 -11.27
C GLY A 255 -14.06 -6.79 -11.56
N ALA A 256 -13.48 -6.12 -10.56
CA ALA A 256 -12.88 -4.80 -10.70
C ALA A 256 -11.67 -4.83 -11.65
N ALA A 257 -10.83 -5.87 -11.57
CA ALA A 257 -9.73 -6.09 -12.50
C ALA A 257 -10.24 -6.17 -13.94
N ARG A 258 -11.31 -6.93 -14.18
CA ARG A 258 -11.92 -7.08 -15.52
C ARG A 258 -12.43 -5.75 -16.06
N VAL A 259 -13.17 -4.97 -15.26
CA VAL A 259 -13.69 -3.65 -15.66
C VAL A 259 -12.54 -2.70 -16.00
N ARG A 260 -11.42 -2.79 -15.29
CA ARG A 260 -10.21 -1.97 -15.50
C ARG A 260 -9.29 -2.49 -16.60
N GLY A 261 -9.65 -3.59 -17.29
CA GLY A 261 -8.80 -4.22 -18.31
C GLY A 261 -7.53 -4.89 -17.78
N ILE A 262 -7.42 -5.09 -16.47
CA ILE A 262 -6.29 -5.77 -15.82
C ILE A 262 -6.41 -7.27 -16.10
N ARG A 263 -5.33 -7.91 -16.60
CA ARG A 263 -5.34 -9.34 -16.98
C ARG A 263 -5.10 -10.25 -15.78
N LEU A 264 -5.90 -10.09 -14.73
CA LEU A 264 -5.93 -10.99 -13.58
C LEU A 264 -6.73 -12.25 -13.94
N ALA A 265 -6.04 -13.39 -14.01
CA ALA A 265 -6.64 -14.69 -14.32
C ALA A 265 -7.18 -15.42 -13.08
N GLY A 266 -6.82 -14.97 -11.88
CA GLY A 266 -7.36 -15.46 -10.62
C GLY A 266 -6.55 -15.02 -9.41
N LEU A 267 -7.20 -15.01 -8.24
CA LEU A 267 -6.59 -14.75 -6.95
C LEU A 267 -6.92 -15.91 -5.98
N ARG A 268 -5.89 -16.51 -5.38
CA ARG A 268 -6.05 -17.56 -4.36
C ARG A 268 -5.27 -17.25 -3.09
N LEU A 269 -5.76 -17.77 -1.97
CA LEU A 269 -5.08 -17.65 -0.68
C LEU A 269 -4.17 -18.85 -0.41
N VAL A 270 -2.99 -18.57 0.12
CA VAL A 270 -1.95 -19.55 0.49
C VAL A 270 -1.54 -19.36 1.93
N VAL A 271 -0.95 -20.39 2.54
CA VAL A 271 -0.41 -20.29 3.90
C VAL A 271 1.09 -20.03 3.79
N SER A 272 1.56 -18.87 4.25
CA SER A 272 2.97 -18.44 4.17
C SER A 272 3.97 -19.53 4.60
N ARG A 273 3.73 -20.24 5.71
CA ARG A 273 4.63 -21.31 6.19
C ARG A 273 4.86 -22.47 5.21
N LEU A 274 3.98 -22.64 4.23
CA LEU A 274 4.03 -23.72 3.23
C LEU A 274 4.43 -23.22 1.84
N ASP A 275 4.63 -21.91 1.65
CA ASP A 275 4.99 -21.33 0.37
C ASP A 275 6.18 -20.36 0.54
N ALA A 276 7.37 -20.80 0.12
CA ALA A 276 8.59 -20.00 0.24
C ALA A 276 8.52 -18.68 -0.55
N ARG A 277 7.70 -18.60 -1.61
CA ARG A 277 7.53 -17.38 -2.39
C ARG A 277 6.80 -16.32 -1.58
N VAL A 278 5.79 -16.73 -0.79
CA VAL A 278 5.06 -15.85 0.13
C VAL A 278 5.96 -15.41 1.28
N GLN A 279 6.82 -16.28 1.81
CA GLN A 279 7.80 -15.86 2.83
C GLN A 279 8.76 -14.77 2.31
N LEU A 280 9.19 -14.86 1.05
CA LEU A 280 9.99 -13.80 0.44
C LEU A 280 9.18 -12.50 0.26
N ALA A 281 7.89 -12.60 -0.08
CA ALA A 281 6.99 -11.45 -0.13
C ALA A 281 6.79 -10.81 1.26
N ASP A 282 6.60 -11.60 2.34
CA ASP A 282 6.53 -11.11 3.73
C ASP A 282 7.78 -10.30 4.11
N PHE A 283 8.96 -10.89 3.84
CA PHE A 283 10.23 -10.20 4.09
C PHE A 283 10.29 -8.86 3.38
N LEU A 284 10.00 -8.86 2.08
CA LEU A 284 10.05 -7.65 1.28
C LEU A 284 9.01 -6.63 1.74
N ALA A 285 7.77 -7.02 2.05
CA ALA A 285 6.72 -6.13 2.53
C ALA A 285 7.13 -5.46 3.84
N GLY A 286 7.63 -6.24 4.81
CA GLY A 286 8.05 -5.71 6.10
C GLY A 286 9.31 -4.83 6.02
N ILE A 287 10.28 -5.20 5.17
CA ILE A 287 11.48 -4.41 4.89
C ILE A 287 11.10 -3.07 4.24
N ALA A 288 10.31 -3.13 3.16
CA ALA A 288 9.93 -1.95 2.39
C ALA A 288 9.11 -0.98 3.24
N ARG A 289 8.14 -1.49 4.01
CA ARG A 289 7.37 -0.67 4.97
C ARG A 289 8.29 0.04 5.95
N ARG A 290 9.27 -0.66 6.52
CA ARG A 290 10.17 -0.07 7.52
C ARG A 290 11.06 1.01 6.92
N ILE A 291 11.71 0.73 5.79
CA ILE A 291 12.56 1.71 5.08
C ILE A 291 11.73 2.94 4.69
N ALA A 292 10.53 2.74 4.14
CA ALA A 292 9.65 3.84 3.74
C ALA A 292 9.16 4.66 4.94
N SER A 293 8.85 4.02 6.06
CA SER A 293 8.49 4.68 7.33
C SER A 293 9.64 5.50 7.90
N ASP A 294 10.87 4.96 7.91
CA ASP A 294 12.05 5.69 8.37
C ASP A 294 12.35 6.90 7.46
N GLU A 295 12.21 6.76 6.14
CA GLU A 295 12.36 7.87 5.19
C GLU A 295 11.26 8.94 5.37
N LEU A 296 10.00 8.53 5.56
CA LEU A 296 8.89 9.44 5.86
C LEU A 296 9.16 10.21 7.16
N GLY A 297 9.64 9.53 8.20
CA GLY A 297 10.02 10.12 9.49
C GLY A 297 11.31 10.92 9.49
N GLY A 298 12.02 11.05 8.37
CA GLY A 298 13.27 11.81 8.26
C GLY A 298 14.48 11.14 8.91
N ARG A 299 14.40 9.83 9.14
CA ARG A 299 15.46 8.98 9.70
C ARG A 299 15.88 7.90 8.71
N GLY A 300 15.61 8.10 7.42
CA GLY A 300 15.90 7.14 6.37
C GLY A 300 17.40 6.86 6.26
N ASP A 301 17.72 5.59 6.02
CA ASP A 301 19.07 5.13 5.67
C ASP A 301 19.27 5.28 4.16
N PRO A 302 20.16 6.17 3.68
CA PRO A 302 20.31 6.43 2.25
C PRO A 302 20.68 5.19 1.43
N ALA A 303 21.45 4.25 2.00
CA ALA A 303 21.86 3.04 1.30
C ALA A 303 20.68 2.06 1.16
N LEU A 304 19.88 1.85 2.21
CA LEU A 304 18.69 1.02 2.11
C LEU A 304 17.62 1.65 1.22
N THR A 305 17.42 2.97 1.31
CA THR A 305 16.47 3.68 0.46
C THR A 305 16.84 3.53 -1.01
N ALA A 306 18.14 3.65 -1.35
CA ALA A 306 18.63 3.42 -2.71
C ALA A 306 18.42 1.98 -3.17
N LEU A 307 18.65 0.99 -2.29
CA LEU A 307 18.44 -0.43 -2.59
C LEU A 307 16.97 -0.80 -2.74
N LEU A 308 16.05 -0.15 -2.03
CA LEU A 308 14.61 -0.41 -2.15
C LEU A 308 14.02 0.18 -3.44
N ARG A 309 14.57 1.29 -3.92
CA ARG A 309 14.05 2.06 -5.05
C ARG A 309 13.65 1.24 -6.29
N PRO A 310 14.44 0.26 -6.77
CA PRO A 310 14.10 -0.54 -7.96
C PRO A 310 12.86 -1.43 -7.79
N TYR A 311 12.45 -1.69 -6.55
CA TYR A 311 11.27 -2.51 -6.25
C TYR A 311 9.97 -1.68 -6.23
N THR A 312 10.07 -0.35 -6.15
CA THR A 312 8.90 0.53 -6.03
C THR A 312 8.35 0.92 -7.39
N GLY A 313 7.03 0.90 -7.54
CA GLY A 313 6.35 1.37 -8.74
C GLY A 313 6.01 2.86 -8.72
N ALA A 314 5.79 3.43 -9.91
CA ALA A 314 5.27 4.80 -10.06
C ALA A 314 3.82 4.96 -9.53
N ALA A 315 3.11 3.85 -9.31
CA ALA A 315 1.71 3.84 -8.90
C ALA A 315 1.48 3.88 -7.38
N ALA A 316 2.52 4.13 -6.57
CA ALA A 316 2.36 4.26 -5.12
C ALA A 316 1.41 5.40 -4.74
N VAL A 317 0.70 5.23 -3.62
CA VAL A 317 -0.17 6.28 -3.06
C VAL A 317 0.62 7.05 -2.01
N TRP A 318 1.25 8.16 -2.41
CA TRP A 318 2.22 8.87 -1.59
C TRP A 318 2.11 10.39 -1.72
N GLY A 319 2.03 11.10 -0.59
CA GLY A 319 1.79 12.55 -0.54
C GLY A 319 3.05 13.36 -0.22
N ASP A 320 3.95 12.81 0.60
CA ASP A 320 5.19 13.46 1.03
C ASP A 320 6.24 13.51 -0.09
N GLU A 321 6.42 14.71 -0.68
CA GLU A 321 7.33 14.94 -1.81
C GLU A 321 8.77 14.52 -1.51
N ARG A 322 9.25 14.81 -0.29
CA ARG A 322 10.66 14.61 0.08
C ARG A 322 11.01 13.13 0.13
N SER A 323 10.22 12.34 0.84
CA SER A 323 10.44 10.89 0.94
C SER A 323 10.16 10.21 -0.39
N TRP A 324 9.14 10.63 -1.14
CA TRP A 324 8.85 10.06 -2.47
C TRP A 324 9.98 10.30 -3.47
N ALA A 325 10.62 11.47 -3.46
CA ALA A 325 11.75 11.76 -4.34
C ALA A 325 12.93 10.78 -4.15
N ARG A 326 13.02 10.13 -2.98
CA ARG A 326 14.05 9.15 -2.65
C ARG A 326 13.59 7.71 -2.86
N LEU A 327 12.33 7.41 -2.50
CA LEU A 327 11.74 6.07 -2.57
C LEU A 327 11.26 5.70 -3.97
N GLY A 328 10.60 6.62 -4.67
CA GLY A 328 9.95 6.36 -5.95
C GLY A 328 10.95 6.05 -7.07
N PRO A 329 10.48 5.43 -8.17
CA PRO A 329 11.36 5.04 -9.28
C PRO A 329 12.16 6.24 -9.79
N ALA A 330 13.38 6.00 -10.28
CA ALA A 330 14.09 7.01 -11.06
C ALA A 330 13.18 7.41 -12.22
N ALA A 331 12.96 8.72 -12.40
CA ALA A 331 12.02 9.22 -13.39
C ALA A 331 12.38 8.65 -14.77
N GLU A 332 11.59 7.68 -15.25
CA GLU A 332 11.55 7.38 -16.67
C GLU A 332 10.88 8.59 -17.33
N THR A 333 11.61 9.22 -18.24
CA THR A 333 11.09 10.27 -19.10
C THR A 333 9.88 9.76 -19.88
N GLY A 334 8.69 10.24 -19.51
CA GLY A 334 7.51 10.25 -20.37
C GLY A 334 6.54 9.09 -20.21
N GLY A 335 5.62 9.21 -19.26
CA GLY A 335 4.42 8.37 -19.20
C GLY A 335 3.54 8.74 -18.02
N ARG A 336 2.60 9.67 -18.21
CA ARG A 336 1.54 9.91 -17.23
C ARG A 336 0.62 8.68 -17.18
N SER A 337 0.72 7.89 -16.12
CA SER A 337 -0.30 6.90 -15.79
C SER A 337 -1.58 7.60 -15.31
N ALA A 338 -2.72 7.20 -15.86
CA ALA A 338 -4.02 7.66 -15.44
C ALA A 338 -4.31 7.26 -13.97
N PRO A 339 -5.03 8.08 -13.19
CA PRO A 339 -5.39 7.73 -11.82
C PRO A 339 -6.30 6.50 -11.79
N LEU A 340 -5.87 5.45 -11.09
CA LEU A 340 -6.59 4.18 -10.88
C LEU A 340 -7.70 4.27 -9.81
N ASN A 341 -7.99 5.48 -9.32
CA ASN A 341 -8.79 5.73 -8.13
C ASN A 341 -10.22 6.25 -8.41
N SER A 342 -10.70 6.29 -9.65
CA SER A 342 -12.11 6.60 -9.90
C SER A 342 -13.01 5.38 -9.61
N PRO A 343 -14.04 5.49 -8.76
CA PRO A 343 -15.05 4.46 -8.60
C PRO A 343 -16.08 4.54 -9.73
N VAL A 344 -16.68 3.39 -10.03
CA VAL A 344 -18.04 3.25 -10.58
C VAL A 344 -19.02 3.38 -9.43
#